data_AF-A0AAV8YSS9-F1
#
_entry.id   AF-A0AAV8YSS9-F1
#
_cell.length_a   1.000
_cell.length_b   1.000
_cell.length_c   1.000
_cell.angle_alpha   90.00
_cell.angle_beta   90.00
_cell.angle_gamma   90.00
#
_symmetry.space_group_name_H-M   'P 1'
#
loop_
_entity.id
_entity.type
_entity.pdbx_description
1 polymer ?
#
loop_
_entity_poly.entity_id
_entity_poly.type
_entity_poly.pdbx_seq_one_letter_code
_entity_poly.pdbx_strand_id
1 'polypeptide(L)'
;MCEWTPNMLLNDLALVKVKIPKHTETHLITLPAKGNIRKRIGTIHGWEKNKNKNNDSSLILRKYDVTIIENKICEEHFGSLIQKNKSLYKK
;
A
#
# COMPACT_ATOMS: atom_id res chain seq x y z
N MET A 1 -18.89 8.21 -10.23
CA MET A 1 -17.73 9.09 -10.02
C MET A 1 -16.80 8.40 -9.04
N CYS A 2 -15.52 8.25 -9.40
CA CYS A 2 -14.50 7.65 -8.53
C CYS A 2 -13.77 8.78 -7.81
N GLU A 3 -14.34 9.23 -6.70
CA GLU A 3 -13.74 10.28 -5.86
C GLU A 3 -13.12 9.64 -4.63
N TRP A 4 -11.94 10.14 -4.23
CA TRP A 4 -11.36 9.81 -2.93
C TRP A 4 -12.20 10.47 -1.84
N THR A 5 -12.55 9.71 -0.81
CA THR A 5 -13.14 10.26 0.42
C THR A 5 -12.36 9.73 1.62
N PRO A 6 -12.04 10.58 2.62
CA PRO A 6 -11.23 10.18 3.78
C PRO A 6 -11.82 8.98 4.54
N ASN A 7 -13.14 8.85 4.53
CA ASN A 7 -13.86 7.87 5.33
C ASN A 7 -13.94 6.47 4.68
N MET A 8 -13.73 6.37 3.36
CA MET A 8 -13.86 5.09 2.65
C MET A 8 -12.52 4.46 2.27
N LEU A 9 -11.40 5.21 2.35
CA LEU A 9 -10.06 4.78 1.94
C LEU A 9 -9.96 4.23 0.50
N LEU A 10 -10.97 4.53 -0.32
CA LEU A 10 -11.03 4.13 -1.71
C LEU A 10 -10.20 5.10 -2.54
N ASN A 11 -9.41 4.54 -3.46
CA ASN A 11 -8.50 5.29 -4.31
C ASN A 11 -7.47 6.10 -3.49
N ASP A 12 -6.98 5.53 -2.38
CA ASP A 12 -5.94 6.14 -1.54
C ASP A 12 -4.57 6.10 -2.23
N LEU A 13 -4.41 6.94 -3.26
CA LEU A 13 -3.22 7.08 -4.08
C LEU A 13 -3.08 8.54 -4.53
N ALA A 14 -1.85 9.06 -4.50
CA ALA A 14 -1.51 10.38 -5.03
C ALA A 14 -0.26 10.31 -5.91
N LEU A 15 -0.17 11.21 -6.89
CA LEU A 15 1.03 11.43 -7.70
C LEU A 15 1.70 12.72 -7.25
N VAL A 16 2.97 12.63 -6.85
CA VAL A 16 3.76 13.79 -6.44
C VAL A 16 4.84 14.04 -7.49
N LYS A 17 4.81 15.22 -8.10
CA LYS A 17 5.85 15.65 -9.04
C LYS A 17 7.03 16.21 -8.26
N VAL A 18 8.17 15.54 -8.35
CA VAL A 18 9.41 15.95 -7.68
C VAL A 18 10.53 16.18 -8.70
N LYS A 19 11.44 17.09 -8.36
CA LYS A 19 12.71 17.26 -9.09
C LYS A 19 13.77 16.44 -8.36
N ILE A 20 14.03 15.22 -8.83
CA ILE A 20 15.01 14.33 -8.19
C ILE A 20 16.39 14.61 -8.80
N PRO A 21 17.37 15.10 -8.02
CA PRO A 21 18.76 15.11 -8.48
C PRO A 21 19.22 13.66 -8.67
N LYS A 22 19.92 13.37 -9.78
CA LYS A 22 20.48 12.02 -10.03
C LYS A 22 21.46 11.66 -8.92
N HIS A 23 21.02 10.84 -7.96
CA HIS A 23 21.88 10.15 -7.01
C HIS A 23 22.11 8.72 -7.48
N THR A 24 23.31 8.21 -7.21
CA THR A 24 23.75 6.86 -7.60
C THR A 24 22.97 5.73 -6.91
N GLU A 25 22.33 6.02 -5.78
CA GLU A 25 21.61 5.03 -4.97
C GLU A 25 20.07 5.06 -5.14
N THR A 26 19.56 5.88 -6.07
CA THR A 26 18.11 5.98 -6.32
C THR A 26 17.72 5.15 -7.53
N HIS A 27 16.76 4.24 -7.34
CA HIS A 27 16.20 3.42 -8.41
C HIS A 27 14.69 3.59 -8.49
N LEU A 28 14.16 3.57 -9.72
CA LEU A 28 12.72 3.58 -9.96
C LEU A 28 12.15 2.18 -9.77
N ILE A 29 10.96 2.10 -9.18
CA ILE A 29 10.16 0.88 -9.16
C ILE A 29 9.13 0.89 -10.29
N THR A 30 8.94 -0.25 -10.93
CA THR A 30 7.94 -0.41 -11.99
C THR A 30 6.56 -0.68 -11.41
N LEU A 31 5.51 -0.20 -12.09
CA LEU A 31 4.15 -0.60 -11.77
C LEU A 31 3.97 -2.11 -12.03
N PRO A 32 3.20 -2.82 -11.18
CA PRO A 32 2.96 -4.24 -11.37
C PRO A 32 2.12 -4.49 -12.63
N ALA A 33 2.43 -5.57 -13.34
CA ALA A 33 1.55 -6.08 -14.38
C ALA A 33 0.21 -6.53 -13.78
N LYS A 34 -0.87 -6.47 -14.57
CA LYS A 34 -2.16 -7.03 -14.15
C LYS A 34 -1.99 -8.54 -13.89
N GLY A 35 -2.34 -8.99 -12.69
CA GLY A 35 -2.18 -10.40 -12.32
C GLY A 35 -2.70 -10.70 -10.92
N ASN A 36 -2.82 -11.99 -10.60
CA ASN A 36 -3.22 -12.44 -9.27
C ASN A 36 -2.00 -12.52 -8.34
N ILE A 37 -2.05 -11.77 -7.24
CA ILE A 37 -0.98 -11.70 -6.22
C ILE A 37 -1.31 -12.49 -4.94
N ARG A 38 -2.44 -13.21 -4.90
CA ARG A 38 -2.86 -13.97 -3.71
C ARG A 38 -1.84 -15.02 -3.31
N LYS A 39 -1.72 -15.26 -2.00
CA LYS A 39 -0.81 -16.24 -1.37
C LYS A 39 0.68 -16.00 -1.69
N ARG A 40 1.03 -14.88 -2.32
CA ARG A 40 2.43 -14.45 -2.48
C ARG A 40 2.88 -13.74 -1.21
N ILE A 41 4.19 -13.74 -1.00
CA ILE A 41 4.83 -12.93 0.02
C ILE A 41 5.01 -11.53 -0.57
N GLY A 42 4.49 -10.52 0.13
CA GLY A 42 4.79 -9.12 -0.10
C GLY A 42 5.85 -8.65 0.90
N THR A 43 6.77 -7.82 0.46
CA THR A 43 7.73 -7.16 1.36
C THR A 43 7.29 -5.73 1.61
N ILE A 44 7.15 -5.35 2.88
CA ILE A 44 6.88 -3.97 3.30
C ILE A 44 8.13 -3.36 3.91
N HIS A 45 8.34 -2.06 3.65
CA HIS A 45 9.42 -1.27 4.23
C HIS A 45 8.86 -0.02 4.90
N GLY A 46 9.42 0.40 6.02
CA GLY A 46 8.98 1.61 6.71
C GLY A 46 9.82 2.00 7.93
N TRP A 47 9.63 3.23 8.40
CA TRP A 47 10.34 3.85 9.52
C TRP A 47 9.48 3.97 10.79
N GLU A 48 8.58 3.00 11.03
CA GLU A 48 7.53 2.99 12.06
C GLU A 48 7.73 3.94 13.26
N LYS A 49 6.68 4.69 13.62
CA LYS A 49 6.65 5.51 14.82
C LYS A 49 6.68 4.59 16.06
N ASN A 50 7.71 4.70 16.90
CA ASN A 50 7.77 3.94 18.14
C ASN A 50 6.61 4.38 19.06
N LYS A 51 5.60 3.52 19.24
CA LYS A 51 4.46 3.81 20.14
C LYS A 51 4.88 4.11 21.60
N ASN A 52 6.06 3.66 22.00
CA ASN A 52 6.56 3.74 23.38
C ASN A 52 7.64 4.82 23.60
N LYS A 53 7.97 5.63 22.59
CA LYS A 53 8.89 6.78 22.75
C LYS A 53 8.22 8.02 22.18
N ASN A 54 8.17 9.08 22.97
CA ASN A 54 7.64 10.40 22.60
C ASN A 54 8.00 10.77 21.16
N ASN A 55 7.04 10.63 20.23
CA ASN A 55 7.09 11.09 18.83
C ASN A 55 8.30 10.73 17.94
N ASP A 56 9.31 9.98 18.41
CA ASP A 56 10.48 9.64 17.61
C ASP A 56 10.18 8.47 16.66
N SER A 57 10.10 8.79 15.36
CA SER A 57 10.17 7.81 14.28
C SER A 57 11.51 7.07 14.34
N SER A 58 11.52 5.78 13.99
CA SER A 58 12.78 5.03 13.91
C SER A 58 13.66 5.62 12.80
N LEU A 59 14.90 6.01 13.11
CA LEU A 59 15.88 6.45 12.12
C LEU A 59 16.34 5.33 11.17
N ILE A 60 15.93 4.08 11.42
CA ILE A 60 16.35 2.90 10.68
C ILE A 60 15.18 2.39 9.85
N LEU A 61 15.38 2.26 8.54
CA LEU A 61 14.40 1.63 7.65
C LEU A 61 14.30 0.14 7.99
N ARG A 62 13.09 -0.33 8.27
CA ARG A 62 12.83 -1.74 8.57
C ARG A 62 12.17 -2.43 7.39
N LYS A 63 12.34 -3.75 7.33
CA LYS A 63 11.73 -4.64 6.34
C LYS A 63 10.93 -5.72 7.06
N TYR A 64 9.74 -6.02 6.55
CA TYR A 64 8.94 -7.17 6.98
C TYR A 64 8.37 -7.90 5.77
N ASP A 65 8.38 -9.23 5.84
CA ASP A 65 7.75 -10.08 4.83
C ASP A 65 6.38 -10.53 5.36
N VAL A 66 5.33 -10.31 4.55
CA VAL A 66 3.94 -10.57 4.90
C VAL A 66 3.26 -11.41 3.84
N THR A 67 2.37 -12.31 4.25
CA THR A 67 1.58 -13.12 3.32
C THR A 67 0.37 -12.33 2.84
N ILE A 68 0.21 -12.22 1.51
CA ILE A 68 -0.96 -11.56 0.92
C ILE A 68 -2.18 -12.45 1.05
N ILE A 69 -3.16 -11.98 1.82
CA ILE A 69 -4.46 -12.65 2.05
C ILE A 69 -5.52 -12.18 1.06
N GLU A 70 -6.61 -12.94 0.96
CA GLU A 70 -7.73 -12.58 0.09
C GLU A 70 -8.61 -11.50 0.71
N ASN A 71 -9.22 -10.65 -0.12
CA ASN A 71 -10.15 -9.60 0.36
C ASN A 71 -11.26 -10.14 1.26
N LYS A 72 -11.72 -11.39 1.04
CA LYS A 72 -12.72 -12.03 1.91
C LYS A 72 -12.25 -12.11 3.36
N ILE A 73 -10.99 -12.50 3.58
CA ILE A 73 -10.39 -12.60 4.92
C ILE A 73 -10.25 -11.20 5.53
N CYS A 74 -9.88 -10.19 4.74
CA CYS A 74 -9.87 -8.81 5.21
C CYS A 74 -11.27 -8.29 5.58
N GLU A 75 -12.30 -8.62 4.80
CA GLU A 75 -13.69 -8.19 5.02
C GLU A 75 -14.25 -8.72 6.35
N GLU A 76 -13.85 -9.92 6.77
CA GLU A 76 -14.22 -10.48 8.07
C GLU A 76 -13.74 -9.61 9.25
N HIS A 77 -12.67 -8.84 9.07
CA HIS A 77 -12.12 -7.96 10.11
C HIS A 77 -12.48 -6.48 9.93
N PHE A 78 -12.49 -5.98 8.69
CA PHE A 78 -12.64 -4.55 8.38
C PHE A 78 -14.01 -4.19 7.77
N GLY A 79 -14.88 -5.18 7.54
CA GLY A 79 -16.25 -4.99 7.07
C GLY A 79 -16.36 -4.22 5.75
N SER A 80 -17.27 -3.25 5.71
CA SER A 80 -17.63 -2.48 4.51
C SER A 80 -16.52 -1.58 3.95
N LEU A 81 -15.38 -1.44 4.65
CA LEU A 81 -14.19 -0.76 4.15
C LEU A 81 -13.52 -1.55 3.01
N ILE A 82 -13.71 -2.88 2.99
CA ILE A 82 -13.12 -3.72 1.95
C ILE A 82 -14.09 -3.80 0.77
N GLN A 83 -13.74 -3.16 -0.34
CA GLN A 83 -14.49 -3.36 -1.57
C GLN A 83 -14.25 -4.76 -2.13
N LYS A 84 -15.35 -5.49 -2.32
CA LYS A 84 -15.40 -6.59 -3.26
C LYS A 84 -15.06 -6.01 -4.62
N ASN A 85 -14.08 -6.60 -5.30
CA ASN A 85 -13.69 -6.22 -6.65
C ASN A 85 -14.96 -6.01 -7.49
N LYS A 86 -15.37 -4.74 -7.70
CA LYS A 86 -16.22 -4.43 -8.83
C LYS A 86 -15.29 -4.69 -9.99
N SER A 87 -15.58 -5.78 -10.68
CA SER A 87 -15.03 -6.06 -11.97
C SER A 87 -15.02 -4.76 -12.79
N LEU A 88 -13.86 -4.11 -12.91
CA LEU A 88 -13.56 -3.10 -13.93
C LEU A 88 -13.44 -3.80 -15.30
N TYR A 89 -14.39 -4.69 -15.58
CA TYR A 89 -14.52 -5.46 -16.81
C TYR A 89 -15.76 -4.89 -17.51
N LYS A 90 -15.61 -3.69 -18.07
CA LYS A 90 -16.30 -3.43 -19.33
C LYS A 90 -15.45 -4.13 -20.40
N LYS A 91 -16.02 -5.20 -20.96
CA LYS A 91 -15.62 -5.71 -22.28
C LYS A 91 -15.79 -4.60 -23.31
#